data_AF-A0A939YQ70-F1
#
_entry.id   AF-A0A939YQ70-F1
#
_cell.length_a   1.000
_cell.length_b   1.000
_cell.length_c   1.000
_cell.angle_alpha   90.00
_cell.angle_beta   90.00
_cell.angle_gamma   90.00
#
_symmetry.space_group_name_H-M   'P 1'
#
loop_
_entity.id
_entity.type
_entity.pdbx_description
1 polymer ?
#
loop_
_entity_poly.entity_id
_entity_poly.type
_entity_poly.pdbx_seq_one_letter_code
_entity_poly.pdbx_strand_id
1 'polypeptide(L)'
;MYNRTNPKSILKSILLTAVIFSLLIGIIAAPKAALAENELTRESSREEGTVLEGATPDRSTEDYRRWAQADPRWGSLRLGSNGRTVAEAGCLVTAITKLIIQSGYRDQDNFNVATLVNWLNANNGLSSEGNLYWQKPAQMIDGFEFDGMDYNGGYSTSSYIQNKIMNLVRANKHIVLTVHNYGHYIAVDNAKSLEMGCVYIMDSLNNTAGNADLPLTNRYSYISRICVYSGNNGDDSDYIARCDFSMTHLYAVVTSDYASFYTLPCTVAANEGSEAQGRAYRDTILEVTADIVNTRYEHWYQVRTEEDEHLYIWGGQIAFISFINDVEVEASAPPSGTLPTGRWYALTENIISRHRITAVIGRITDQDRNIICEAIVLPDCHGGFDISGTGIDAGISFGSLPEGHYTYELITDVEASSNITSSTTTYRSIFTSPFSTGIEALPTYTVTYIDPLTDEVLAVETIAEGFFAVEPPAPVHLDREFLCWSETGRIYEDTVITAVYQDPFIPGDVDSDGYVTMIDALSILRYVMNGVAENFSESAADVNNDGLIDATDALLAMRLAIRGRL
;
A
#
# COMPACT_ATOMS: atom_id res chain seq x y z
N MET A 1 -36.05 -45.82 19.85
CA MET A 1 -35.94 -47.21 19.32
C MET A 1 -35.00 -47.18 18.14
N TYR A 2 -34.00 -48.08 18.11
CA TYR A 2 -33.01 -48.33 17.05
C TYR A 2 -32.00 -47.19 16.76
N ASN A 3 -30.68 -47.39 16.65
CA ASN A 3 -29.85 -48.57 16.87
C ASN A 3 -28.38 -48.12 17.03
N ARG A 4 -27.65 -48.76 17.95
CA ARG A 4 -26.18 -48.92 17.96
C ARG A 4 -25.81 -49.75 16.69
N THR A 5 -24.64 -49.72 16.02
CA THR A 5 -23.24 -49.43 16.37
C THR A 5 -22.40 -49.47 15.07
N ASN A 6 -21.35 -48.63 15.04
CA ASN A 6 -20.16 -48.51 14.16
C ASN A 6 -19.36 -49.85 13.96
N PRO A 7 -18.18 -49.94 13.26
CA PRO A 7 -17.41 -48.96 12.44
C PRO A 7 -16.67 -49.53 11.19
N LYS A 8 -16.21 -48.66 10.28
CA LYS A 8 -14.78 -48.54 9.85
C LYS A 8 -14.60 -47.57 8.69
N SER A 9 -13.68 -46.65 8.92
CA SER A 9 -13.05 -45.65 8.05
C SER A 9 -12.46 -46.20 6.76
N ILE A 10 -12.43 -45.37 5.71
CA ILE A 10 -11.26 -44.91 4.93
C ILE A 10 -11.72 -44.62 3.50
N LEU A 11 -11.74 -43.35 3.08
CA LEU A 11 -11.50 -42.98 1.69
C LEU A 11 -10.61 -41.72 1.67
N LYS A 12 -9.37 -41.90 1.22
CA LYS A 12 -8.38 -40.88 0.88
C LYS A 12 -8.03 -41.09 -0.61
N SER A 13 -7.92 -39.97 -1.34
CA SER A 13 -7.00 -39.73 -2.47
C SER A 13 -7.26 -40.31 -3.87
N ILE A 14 -7.14 -39.39 -4.86
CA ILE A 14 -6.47 -39.52 -6.18
C ILE A 14 -7.28 -40.08 -7.39
N LEU A 15 -7.60 -39.13 -8.29
CA LEU A 15 -7.28 -39.07 -9.74
C LEU A 15 -7.95 -40.05 -10.74
N LEU A 16 -8.44 -39.41 -11.82
CA LEU A 16 -8.25 -39.77 -13.24
C LEU A 16 -9.34 -40.59 -14.01
N THR A 17 -9.89 -39.94 -15.04
CA THR A 17 -10.27 -40.40 -16.42
C THR A 17 -11.44 -41.35 -16.70
N ALA A 18 -12.33 -40.91 -17.61
CA ALA A 18 -13.00 -41.64 -18.71
C ALA A 18 -13.74 -40.58 -19.60
N VAL A 19 -13.80 -40.51 -20.93
CA VAL A 19 -13.95 -41.45 -22.08
C VAL A 19 -13.51 -40.66 -23.36
N ILE A 20 -12.55 -40.99 -24.23
CA ILE A 20 -12.29 -42.10 -25.18
C ILE A 20 -13.06 -42.05 -26.54
N PHE A 21 -12.31 -41.59 -27.58
CA PHE A 21 -12.05 -42.15 -28.93
C PHE A 21 -13.04 -42.10 -30.11
N SER A 22 -12.55 -41.58 -31.24
CA SER A 22 -12.40 -42.22 -32.59
C SER A 22 -11.70 -41.22 -33.54
N LEU A 23 -10.74 -41.50 -34.43
CA LEU A 23 -9.98 -42.68 -34.82
C LEU A 23 -8.77 -42.22 -35.68
N LEU A 24 -7.63 -42.91 -35.53
CA LEU A 24 -6.50 -43.25 -36.45
C LEU A 24 -6.41 -42.55 -37.84
N ILE A 25 -5.24 -42.16 -38.37
CA ILE A 25 -4.03 -42.93 -38.78
C ILE A 25 -2.87 -41.89 -38.85
N GLY A 26 -1.71 -42.00 -38.18
CA GLY A 26 -0.63 -42.98 -38.34
C GLY A 26 0.32 -42.58 -39.50
N ILE A 27 1.66 -42.61 -39.45
CA ILE A 27 2.66 -42.94 -38.42
C ILE A 27 4.04 -42.70 -39.11
N ILE A 28 5.05 -42.24 -38.34
CA ILE A 28 6.49 -42.55 -38.43
C ILE A 28 7.37 -41.95 -39.56
N ALA A 29 8.31 -41.07 -39.16
CA ALA A 29 9.79 -41.28 -39.16
C ALA A 29 10.57 -39.97 -39.42
N ALA A 30 11.41 -39.59 -38.46
CA ALA A 30 12.62 -38.76 -38.68
C ALA A 30 13.83 -39.70 -38.96
N PRO A 31 15.09 -39.25 -39.12
CA PRO A 31 15.69 -37.93 -39.39
C PRO A 31 16.82 -37.99 -40.49
N LYS A 32 17.66 -36.92 -40.57
CA LYS A 32 19.07 -36.81 -41.08
C LYS A 32 19.34 -36.20 -42.47
N ALA A 33 19.93 -34.99 -42.41
CA ALA A 33 21.12 -34.44 -43.09
C ALA A 33 21.58 -34.99 -44.47
N ALA A 34 21.80 -34.08 -45.43
CA ALA A 34 22.93 -34.11 -46.36
C ALA A 34 23.20 -32.73 -47.02
N LEU A 35 24.48 -32.51 -47.31
CA LEU A 35 25.15 -31.36 -47.95
C LEU A 35 24.90 -31.24 -49.47
N ALA A 36 25.04 -30.01 -50.01
CA ALA A 36 25.67 -29.64 -51.29
C ALA A 36 25.55 -28.09 -51.44
N GLU A 37 26.59 -27.24 -51.45
CA GLU A 37 27.57 -26.95 -52.54
C GLU A 37 26.93 -26.91 -53.96
N ASN A 38 27.19 -25.99 -54.89
CA ASN A 38 27.89 -24.71 -55.01
C ASN A 38 27.56 -24.19 -56.45
N GLU A 39 27.96 -22.96 -56.74
CA GLU A 39 28.14 -22.31 -58.06
C GLU A 39 26.92 -21.67 -58.77
N LEU A 40 26.86 -20.33 -58.92
CA LEU A 40 27.67 -19.37 -59.72
C LEU A 40 27.11 -19.20 -61.15
N THR A 41 26.63 -18.00 -61.50
CA THR A 41 27.16 -17.22 -62.64
C THR A 41 26.64 -15.78 -62.67
N ARG A 42 27.58 -14.89 -63.00
CA ARG A 42 27.54 -13.44 -63.28
C ARG A 42 26.76 -13.08 -64.55
N GLU A 43 26.21 -11.85 -64.58
CA GLU A 43 26.43 -10.76 -65.58
C GLU A 43 25.46 -9.60 -65.23
N SER A 44 25.88 -8.40 -64.79
CA SER A 44 26.49 -7.25 -65.51
C SER A 44 25.59 -6.58 -66.57
N SER A 45 24.86 -5.51 -66.19
CA SER A 45 24.73 -4.28 -67.01
C SER A 45 24.06 -3.12 -66.25
N ARG A 46 24.55 -1.91 -66.54
CA ARG A 46 24.25 -0.57 -65.99
C ARG A 46 22.90 0.02 -66.45
N GLU A 47 22.35 0.87 -65.56
CA GLU A 47 21.59 2.14 -65.73
C GLU A 47 20.44 2.19 -66.76
N GLU A 48 19.25 2.75 -66.51
CA GLU A 48 18.83 3.89 -65.68
C GLU A 48 17.28 3.87 -65.58
N GLY A 49 16.69 4.39 -64.49
CA GLY A 49 15.36 5.03 -64.55
C GLY A 49 14.23 4.47 -63.67
N THR A 50 13.75 5.37 -62.79
CA THR A 50 12.40 5.46 -62.19
C THR A 50 12.02 4.57 -60.99
N VAL A 51 12.29 5.13 -59.81
CA VAL A 51 11.39 5.30 -58.63
C VAL A 51 10.25 4.27 -58.51
N LEU A 52 10.50 3.24 -57.71
CA LEU A 52 9.52 2.69 -56.77
C LEU A 52 10.24 2.48 -55.45
N GLU A 53 9.68 3.07 -54.41
CA GLU A 53 10.13 3.09 -53.02
C GLU A 53 10.18 1.64 -52.51
N GLY A 54 11.35 1.02 -52.69
CA GLY A 54 11.61 -0.37 -52.35
C GLY A 54 11.91 -0.50 -50.87
N ALA A 55 11.18 -1.42 -50.24
CA ALA A 55 11.50 -2.01 -48.95
C ALA A 55 13.02 -2.09 -48.75
N THR A 56 13.50 -1.41 -47.71
CA THR A 56 14.87 -1.59 -47.25
C THR A 56 15.05 -3.05 -46.84
N PRO A 57 16.17 -3.66 -47.23
CA PRO A 57 16.45 -5.07 -46.95
C PRO A 57 16.49 -5.30 -45.44
N ASP A 58 15.96 -6.44 -45.02
CA ASP A 58 16.05 -6.99 -43.67
C ASP A 58 17.49 -6.85 -43.14
N ARG A 59 17.73 -5.82 -42.30
CA ARG A 59 18.99 -5.61 -41.60
C ARG A 59 19.03 -6.68 -40.52
N SER A 60 19.89 -7.68 -40.70
CA SER A 60 20.35 -8.53 -39.61
C SER A 60 20.78 -7.63 -38.44
N THR A 61 19.97 -7.59 -37.38
CA THR A 61 20.20 -6.81 -36.16
C THR A 61 21.53 -7.23 -35.56
N GLU A 62 22.48 -6.28 -35.47
CA GLU A 62 23.75 -6.48 -34.78
C GLU A 62 23.51 -6.97 -33.34
N ASP A 63 24.42 -7.74 -32.73
CA ASP A 63 24.28 -8.20 -31.34
C ASP A 63 25.29 -7.47 -30.44
N TYR A 64 24.86 -6.38 -29.80
CA TYR A 64 25.72 -5.56 -28.94
C TYR A 64 26.43 -6.34 -27.84
N ARG A 65 25.84 -7.47 -27.39
CA ARG A 65 26.41 -8.33 -26.35
C ARG A 65 27.78 -8.88 -26.77
N ARG A 66 28.02 -9.02 -28.08
CA ARG A 66 29.26 -9.51 -28.68
C ARG A 66 30.33 -8.44 -28.92
N TRP A 67 30.04 -7.15 -28.69
CA TRP A 67 30.99 -6.07 -28.93
C TRP A 67 32.30 -6.24 -28.16
N ALA A 68 33.41 -5.97 -28.84
CA ALA A 68 34.77 -6.07 -28.32
C ALA A 68 35.38 -4.68 -28.12
N GLN A 69 36.23 -4.49 -27.12
CA GLN A 69 36.91 -3.20 -26.90
C GLN A 69 37.84 -2.81 -28.08
N ALA A 70 38.34 -3.80 -28.82
CA ALA A 70 39.22 -3.62 -29.98
C ALA A 70 38.46 -3.52 -31.32
N ASP A 71 37.14 -3.39 -31.31
CA ASP A 71 36.35 -3.17 -32.52
C ASP A 71 36.87 -1.93 -33.28
N PRO A 72 37.10 -2.01 -34.61
CA PRO A 72 37.65 -0.90 -35.39
C PRO A 72 36.86 0.41 -35.30
N ARG A 73 35.55 0.36 -34.98
CA ARG A 73 34.70 1.56 -34.86
C ARG A 73 35.10 2.49 -33.72
N TRP A 74 35.72 1.95 -32.66
CA TRP A 74 36.10 2.73 -31.46
C TRP A 74 37.46 2.38 -30.88
N GLY A 75 38.07 1.26 -31.29
CA GLY A 75 39.29 0.73 -30.70
C GLY A 75 40.48 1.69 -30.71
N SER A 76 40.52 2.61 -31.68
CA SER A 76 41.58 3.63 -31.80
C SER A 76 41.34 4.89 -30.94
N LEU A 77 40.16 5.06 -30.35
CA LEU A 77 39.84 6.21 -29.50
C LEU A 77 40.70 6.18 -28.24
N ARG A 78 41.16 7.35 -27.79
CA ARG A 78 41.92 7.49 -26.54
C ARG A 78 40.99 7.58 -25.33
N LEU A 79 41.41 6.98 -24.22
CA LEU A 79 40.77 7.13 -22.92
C LEU A 79 41.51 8.24 -22.15
N GLY A 80 40.89 9.40 -21.97
CA GLY A 80 41.55 10.57 -21.43
C GLY A 80 42.58 11.18 -22.38
N SER A 81 43.25 12.25 -21.92
CA SER A 81 44.20 13.00 -22.75
C SER A 81 45.52 12.26 -23.01
N ASN A 82 46.02 11.50 -22.04
CA ASN A 82 47.30 10.78 -22.10
C ASN A 82 47.16 9.26 -21.90
N GLY A 83 45.93 8.75 -21.75
CA GLY A 83 45.70 7.33 -21.50
C GLY A 83 45.84 6.46 -22.77
N ARG A 84 45.62 5.17 -22.54
CA ARG A 84 45.63 4.13 -23.58
C ARG A 84 44.42 4.23 -24.50
N THR A 85 44.46 3.50 -25.60
CA THR A 85 43.30 3.38 -26.50
C THR A 85 42.24 2.42 -25.94
N VAL A 86 41.02 2.49 -26.47
CA VAL A 86 39.94 1.55 -26.11
C VAL A 86 40.36 0.10 -26.42
N ALA A 87 41.09 -0.15 -27.50
CA ALA A 87 41.61 -1.49 -27.81
C ALA A 87 42.60 -2.00 -26.74
N GLU A 88 43.37 -1.12 -26.12
CA GLU A 88 44.40 -1.47 -25.14
C GLU A 88 43.89 -1.57 -23.69
N ALA A 89 42.84 -0.82 -23.32
CA ALA A 89 42.36 -0.73 -21.94
C ALA A 89 40.84 -0.41 -21.79
N GLY A 90 40.04 -0.63 -22.82
CA GLY A 90 38.65 -0.19 -22.90
C GLY A 90 37.59 -1.18 -22.38
N CYS A 91 37.97 -2.24 -21.69
CA CYS A 91 37.02 -3.26 -21.22
C CYS A 91 35.90 -2.65 -20.35
N LEU A 92 36.22 -1.69 -19.49
CA LEU A 92 35.25 -1.04 -18.61
C LEU A 92 34.24 -0.18 -19.37
N VAL A 93 34.69 0.73 -20.25
CA VAL A 93 33.78 1.58 -21.04
C VAL A 93 32.91 0.73 -21.98
N THR A 94 33.48 -0.34 -22.54
CA THR A 94 32.74 -1.30 -23.36
C THR A 94 31.67 -2.04 -22.54
N ALA A 95 32.00 -2.50 -21.34
CA ALA A 95 31.05 -3.16 -20.45
C ALA A 95 29.90 -2.23 -20.05
N ILE A 96 30.19 -0.97 -19.71
CA ILE A 96 29.17 0.01 -19.35
C ILE A 96 28.27 0.35 -20.54
N THR A 97 28.81 0.50 -21.76
CA THR A 97 27.99 0.68 -22.96
C THR A 97 26.99 -0.48 -23.13
N LYS A 98 27.42 -1.73 -22.93
CA LYS A 98 26.53 -2.89 -23.00
C LYS A 98 25.43 -2.83 -21.93
N LEU A 99 25.76 -2.38 -20.71
CA LEU A 99 24.77 -2.21 -19.65
C LEU A 99 23.75 -1.11 -19.97
N ILE A 100 24.17 0.01 -20.56
CA ILE A 100 23.28 1.11 -21.00
C ILE A 100 22.30 0.64 -22.09
N ILE A 101 22.73 -0.24 -22.98
CA ILE A 101 21.84 -0.83 -23.99
C ILE A 101 20.94 -1.88 -23.35
N GLN A 102 21.48 -2.75 -22.50
CA GLN A 102 20.71 -3.74 -21.76
C GLN A 102 19.63 -3.12 -20.87
N SER A 103 19.84 -1.90 -20.36
CA SER A 103 18.85 -1.19 -19.55
C SER A 103 17.72 -0.55 -20.36
N GLY A 104 17.81 -0.54 -21.69
CA GLY A 104 16.78 0.00 -22.58
C GLY A 104 16.81 1.51 -22.80
N TYR A 105 17.71 2.28 -22.14
CA TYR A 105 17.75 3.75 -22.33
C TYR A 105 18.36 4.19 -23.66
N ARG A 106 19.12 3.31 -24.29
CA ARG A 106 19.71 3.54 -25.59
C ARG A 106 19.62 2.27 -26.41
N ASP A 107 19.53 2.46 -27.72
CA ASP A 107 19.53 1.37 -28.67
C ASP A 107 20.90 1.26 -29.34
N GLN A 108 21.28 0.04 -29.69
CA GLN A 108 22.55 -0.26 -30.37
C GLN A 108 22.71 0.40 -31.74
N ASP A 109 21.61 0.81 -32.37
CA ASP A 109 21.60 1.47 -33.68
C ASP A 109 22.16 2.90 -33.63
N ASN A 110 22.01 3.58 -32.48
CA ASN A 110 22.42 4.99 -32.33
C ASN A 110 23.40 5.25 -31.18
N PHE A 111 23.66 4.26 -30.34
CA PHE A 111 24.56 4.38 -29.20
C PHE A 111 25.57 3.23 -29.17
N ASN A 112 26.85 3.56 -29.15
CA ASN A 112 27.93 2.58 -29.09
C ASN A 112 29.09 3.07 -28.21
N VAL A 113 30.17 2.28 -28.13
CA VAL A 113 31.32 2.60 -27.27
C VAL A 113 31.99 3.91 -27.68
N ALA A 114 32.02 4.26 -28.96
CA ALA A 114 32.54 5.55 -29.42
C ALA A 114 31.72 6.71 -28.87
N THR A 115 30.39 6.59 -28.90
CA THR A 115 29.47 7.61 -28.38
C THR A 115 29.76 7.89 -26.90
N LEU A 116 29.88 6.85 -26.07
CA LEU A 116 30.18 6.99 -24.66
C LEU A 116 31.59 7.56 -24.41
N VAL A 117 32.62 7.03 -25.06
CA VAL A 117 34.02 7.46 -24.85
C VAL A 117 34.23 8.92 -25.24
N ASN A 118 33.67 9.34 -26.38
CA ASN A 118 33.77 10.74 -26.81
C ASN A 118 33.11 11.69 -25.81
N TRP A 119 31.92 11.32 -25.31
CA TRP A 119 31.24 12.12 -24.30
C TRP A 119 32.03 12.18 -22.98
N LEU A 120 32.58 11.05 -22.51
CA LEU A 120 33.38 11.00 -21.30
C LEU A 120 34.65 11.87 -21.41
N ASN A 121 35.34 11.83 -22.55
CA ASN A 121 36.50 12.69 -22.78
C ASN A 121 36.14 14.18 -22.77
N ALA A 122 34.96 14.54 -23.28
CA ALA A 122 34.49 15.93 -23.31
C ALA A 122 33.98 16.45 -21.95
N ASN A 123 33.52 15.56 -21.06
CA ASN A 123 32.80 15.92 -19.81
C ASN A 123 33.58 15.56 -18.53
N ASN A 124 34.91 15.45 -18.63
CA ASN A 124 35.80 15.05 -17.53
C ASN A 124 35.35 13.72 -16.89
N GLY A 125 34.86 12.81 -17.73
CA GLY A 125 34.44 11.46 -17.37
C GLY A 125 35.58 10.47 -17.19
N LEU A 126 36.75 10.80 -17.74
CA LEU A 126 37.98 10.04 -17.65
C LEU A 126 39.09 10.94 -17.09
N SER A 127 39.94 10.38 -16.22
CA SER A 127 41.17 11.06 -15.79
C SER A 127 42.14 11.21 -16.96
N SER A 128 43.19 12.01 -16.80
CA SER A 128 44.25 12.14 -17.81
C SER A 128 44.91 10.81 -18.19
N GLU A 129 44.97 9.86 -17.26
CA GLU A 129 45.52 8.50 -17.45
C GLU A 129 44.48 7.50 -18.01
N GLY A 130 43.22 7.91 -18.18
CA GLY A 130 42.15 7.08 -18.73
C GLY A 130 41.33 6.31 -17.69
N ASN A 131 41.44 6.64 -16.40
CA ASN A 131 40.60 6.02 -15.36
C ASN A 131 39.18 6.62 -15.39
N LEU A 132 38.16 5.76 -15.43
CA LEU A 132 36.76 6.18 -15.41
C LEU A 132 36.33 6.65 -14.02
N TYR A 133 35.64 7.78 -13.97
CA TYR A 133 34.84 8.18 -12.80
C TYR A 133 33.47 7.50 -12.87
N TRP A 134 33.20 6.59 -11.94
CA TRP A 134 32.07 5.64 -12.02
C TRP A 134 30.67 6.26 -12.11
N GLN A 135 30.49 7.46 -11.54
CA GLN A 135 29.24 8.22 -11.60
C GLN A 135 29.02 8.97 -12.92
N LYS A 136 30.06 9.12 -13.76
CA LYS A 136 30.01 9.97 -14.96
C LYS A 136 29.15 9.41 -16.09
N PRO A 137 29.14 8.09 -16.38
CA PRO A 137 28.23 7.53 -17.38
C PRO A 137 26.74 7.81 -17.08
N ALA A 138 26.35 7.78 -15.80
CA ALA A 138 24.99 8.12 -15.35
C ALA A 138 24.60 9.57 -15.68
N GLN A 139 25.55 10.50 -15.71
CA GLN A 139 25.28 11.90 -16.08
C GLN A 139 25.00 12.12 -17.57
N MET A 140 25.29 11.13 -18.43
CA MET A 140 25.02 11.18 -19.87
C MET A 140 23.64 10.61 -20.23
N ILE A 141 23.15 9.69 -19.39
CA ILE A 141 22.00 8.85 -19.70
C ILE A 141 20.93 9.11 -18.66
N ASP A 142 19.91 9.88 -19.04
CA ASP A 142 18.73 10.08 -18.20
C ASP A 142 18.15 8.72 -17.80
N GLY A 143 17.97 8.53 -16.49
CA GLY A 143 17.46 7.29 -15.90
C GLY A 143 18.51 6.22 -15.59
N PHE A 144 19.80 6.41 -15.89
CA PHE A 144 20.85 5.49 -15.47
C PHE A 144 21.57 6.04 -14.24
N GLU A 145 21.65 5.29 -13.14
CA GLU A 145 22.26 5.72 -11.88
C GLU A 145 23.37 4.78 -11.40
N PHE A 146 24.33 5.33 -10.65
CA PHE A 146 25.40 4.55 -10.04
C PHE A 146 25.11 4.31 -8.56
N ASP A 147 24.72 3.08 -8.22
CA ASP A 147 24.31 2.69 -6.87
C ASP A 147 25.50 2.46 -5.92
N GLY A 148 26.67 2.13 -6.46
CA GLY A 148 27.88 1.96 -5.67
C GLY A 148 28.68 0.70 -6.01
N MET A 149 29.56 0.32 -5.07
CA MET A 149 30.43 -0.84 -5.24
C MET A 149 30.46 -1.69 -3.98
N ASP A 150 30.50 -2.99 -4.21
CA ASP A 150 30.72 -3.99 -3.18
C ASP A 150 32.08 -4.66 -3.38
N TYR A 151 32.95 -4.50 -2.38
CA TYR A 151 34.31 -5.03 -2.36
C TYR A 151 34.39 -6.46 -1.79
N ASN A 152 33.27 -7.02 -1.32
CA ASN A 152 33.17 -8.40 -0.85
C ASN A 152 32.92 -9.35 -2.03
N GLY A 153 33.94 -9.45 -2.89
CA GLY A 153 34.03 -10.43 -3.95
C GLY A 153 34.28 -11.86 -3.45
N GLY A 154 34.31 -12.84 -4.35
CA GLY A 154 34.52 -14.23 -4.00
C GLY A 154 34.58 -15.16 -5.20
N TYR A 155 34.68 -16.46 -4.94
CA TYR A 155 34.69 -17.47 -6.00
C TYR A 155 33.37 -17.49 -6.75
N SER A 156 33.43 -17.51 -8.08
CA SER A 156 32.24 -17.52 -8.93
C SER A 156 31.41 -18.79 -8.77
N THR A 157 32.01 -19.90 -8.33
CA THR A 157 31.30 -21.16 -8.04
C THR A 157 30.57 -21.15 -6.69
N SER A 158 30.78 -20.12 -5.86
CA SER A 158 30.10 -20.00 -4.57
C SER A 158 28.62 -19.66 -4.75
N SER A 159 27.73 -20.47 -4.17
CA SER A 159 26.29 -20.19 -4.16
C SER A 159 25.95 -18.83 -3.55
N TYR A 160 26.73 -18.38 -2.56
CA TYR A 160 26.56 -17.04 -1.98
C TYR A 160 26.80 -15.94 -3.02
N ILE A 161 27.88 -16.04 -3.80
CA ILE A 161 28.21 -15.05 -4.83
C ILE A 161 27.23 -15.12 -6.01
N GLN A 162 26.87 -16.33 -6.45
CA GLN A 162 25.87 -16.54 -7.49
C GLN A 162 24.52 -15.94 -7.09
N ASN A 163 24.02 -16.27 -5.89
CA ASN A 163 22.74 -15.74 -5.39
C ASN A 163 22.79 -14.23 -5.20
N LYS A 164 23.91 -13.68 -4.71
CA LYS A 164 24.09 -12.24 -4.55
C LYS A 164 23.95 -11.50 -5.88
N ILE A 165 24.62 -11.95 -6.93
CA ILE A 165 24.52 -11.35 -8.26
C ILE A 165 23.13 -11.59 -8.84
N MET A 166 22.58 -12.80 -8.75
CA MET A 166 21.24 -13.11 -9.25
C MET A 166 20.15 -12.29 -8.55
N ASN A 167 20.30 -11.96 -7.26
CA ASN A 167 19.35 -11.08 -6.56
C ASN A 167 19.41 -9.65 -7.09
N LEU A 168 20.61 -9.13 -7.42
CA LEU A 168 20.76 -7.84 -8.08
C LEU A 168 20.13 -7.85 -9.48
N VAL A 169 20.36 -8.93 -10.26
CA VAL A 169 19.75 -9.11 -11.59
C VAL A 169 18.22 -9.13 -11.50
N ARG A 170 17.64 -9.86 -10.54
CA ARG A 170 16.19 -9.91 -10.31
C ARG A 170 15.60 -8.58 -9.86
N ALA A 171 16.40 -7.75 -9.18
CA ALA A 171 16.04 -6.38 -8.80
C ALA A 171 16.29 -5.36 -9.93
N ASN A 172 16.41 -5.84 -11.18
CA ASN A 172 16.75 -5.06 -12.38
C ASN A 172 17.96 -4.13 -12.24
N LYS A 173 18.97 -4.56 -11.48
CA LYS A 173 20.25 -3.85 -11.39
C LYS A 173 21.18 -4.31 -12.51
N HIS A 174 22.00 -3.39 -13.00
CA HIS A 174 22.98 -3.61 -14.07
C HIS A 174 24.38 -3.70 -13.47
N ILE A 175 25.05 -4.83 -13.66
CA ILE A 175 26.26 -5.16 -12.89
C ILE A 175 27.50 -5.19 -13.78
N VAL A 176 28.56 -4.50 -13.35
CA VAL A 176 29.94 -4.72 -13.83
C VAL A 176 30.70 -5.52 -12.78
N LEU A 177 31.25 -6.66 -13.16
CA LEU A 177 32.15 -7.44 -12.32
C LEU A 177 33.60 -7.07 -12.63
N THR A 178 34.39 -6.88 -11.57
CA THR A 178 35.84 -6.77 -11.67
C THR A 178 36.46 -8.14 -11.41
N VAL A 179 37.28 -8.63 -12.33
CA VAL A 179 37.92 -9.96 -12.28
C VAL A 179 39.43 -9.83 -12.47
N HIS A 180 40.17 -10.94 -12.40
CA HIS A 180 41.63 -10.96 -12.56
C HIS A 180 42.36 -10.00 -11.61
N ASN A 181 41.89 -9.87 -10.38
CA ASN A 181 42.46 -8.95 -9.38
C ASN A 181 42.59 -7.51 -9.90
N TYR A 182 41.46 -6.92 -10.31
CA TYR A 182 41.36 -5.57 -10.88
C TYR A 182 41.95 -5.38 -12.28
N GLY A 183 42.27 -6.48 -12.98
CA GLY A 183 42.82 -6.45 -14.33
C GLY A 183 41.80 -6.41 -15.47
N HIS A 184 40.53 -6.78 -15.23
CA HIS A 184 39.50 -6.83 -16.28
C HIS A 184 38.08 -6.56 -15.76
N TYR A 185 37.23 -6.03 -16.63
CA TYR A 185 35.87 -5.60 -16.32
C TYR A 185 34.88 -6.24 -17.30
N ILE A 186 33.83 -6.85 -16.77
CA ILE A 186 32.83 -7.61 -17.55
C ILE A 186 31.43 -7.18 -17.14
N ALA A 187 30.51 -7.11 -18.09
CA ALA A 187 29.10 -6.84 -17.81
C ALA A 187 28.35 -8.15 -17.53
N VAL A 188 27.38 -8.12 -16.63
CA VAL A 188 26.44 -9.23 -16.42
C VAL A 188 25.30 -9.14 -17.43
N ASP A 189 24.99 -10.27 -18.08
CA ASP A 189 23.87 -10.40 -19.01
C ASP A 189 22.60 -10.69 -18.21
N ASN A 190 21.75 -9.70 -17.95
CA ASN A 190 20.58 -9.87 -17.09
C ASN A 190 19.58 -10.84 -17.72
N ALA A 191 19.25 -10.63 -19.00
CA ALA A 191 18.26 -11.43 -19.72
C ALA A 191 18.69 -12.90 -19.75
N LYS A 192 19.95 -13.17 -20.13
CA LYS A 192 20.45 -14.55 -20.19
C LYS A 192 20.59 -15.18 -18.80
N SER A 193 20.95 -14.39 -17.79
CA SER A 193 21.06 -14.88 -16.41
C SER A 193 19.71 -15.32 -15.85
N LEU A 194 18.65 -14.54 -16.12
CA LEU A 194 17.28 -14.88 -15.74
C LEU A 194 16.78 -16.12 -16.49
N GLU A 195 16.99 -16.18 -17.82
CA GLU A 195 16.61 -17.32 -18.68
C GLU A 195 17.22 -18.63 -18.17
N MET A 196 18.50 -18.61 -17.80
CA MET A 196 19.26 -19.81 -17.44
C MET A 196 19.31 -20.09 -15.93
N GLY A 197 18.81 -19.18 -15.10
CA GLY A 197 18.81 -19.31 -13.63
C GLY A 197 20.18 -19.26 -12.95
N CYS A 198 21.23 -18.83 -13.66
CA CYS A 198 22.60 -18.67 -13.14
C CYS A 198 23.30 -17.49 -13.83
N VAL A 199 24.42 -17.01 -13.29
CA VAL A 199 25.03 -15.76 -13.79
C VAL A 199 25.71 -15.97 -15.15
N TYR A 200 25.21 -15.25 -16.15
CA TYR A 200 25.79 -15.11 -17.49
C TYR A 200 26.42 -13.72 -17.68
N ILE A 201 27.42 -13.64 -18.55
CA ILE A 201 28.20 -12.41 -18.77
C ILE A 201 28.32 -12.04 -20.25
N MET A 202 28.49 -10.73 -20.47
CA MET A 202 28.92 -10.14 -21.73
C MET A 202 30.34 -9.62 -21.56
N ASP A 203 31.29 -10.34 -22.14
CA ASP A 203 32.72 -10.05 -22.04
C ASP A 203 33.17 -9.07 -23.13
N SER A 204 34.15 -8.23 -22.82
CA SER A 204 34.61 -7.13 -23.70
C SER A 204 35.98 -7.40 -24.33
N LEU A 205 36.46 -8.65 -24.27
CA LEU A 205 37.75 -9.06 -24.84
C LEU A 205 37.86 -8.71 -26.33
N ASN A 206 39.11 -8.57 -26.80
CA ASN A 206 39.43 -8.13 -28.17
C ASN A 206 38.89 -9.04 -29.28
N ASN A 207 38.50 -10.27 -28.97
CA ASN A 207 37.88 -11.19 -29.91
C ASN A 207 36.36 -11.18 -29.70
N THR A 208 35.58 -10.88 -30.75
CA THR A 208 34.12 -10.90 -30.71
C THR A 208 33.54 -12.32 -30.60
N ALA A 209 34.28 -13.34 -31.05
CA ALA A 209 33.85 -14.74 -30.95
C ALA A 209 33.87 -15.20 -29.49
N GLY A 210 32.68 -15.43 -28.94
CA GLY A 210 32.51 -15.91 -27.57
C GLY A 210 32.58 -14.80 -26.52
N ASN A 211 32.05 -13.62 -26.81
CA ASN A 211 31.85 -12.52 -25.85
C ASN A 211 30.44 -12.49 -25.23
N ALA A 212 29.48 -13.26 -25.75
CA ALA A 212 28.11 -13.35 -25.25
C ALA A 212 27.72 -14.81 -24.96
N ASP A 213 26.60 -14.99 -24.25
CA ASP A 213 26.05 -16.31 -23.92
C ASP A 213 27.01 -17.17 -23.07
N LEU A 214 27.78 -16.53 -22.17
CA LEU A 214 28.82 -17.17 -21.37
C LEU A 214 28.41 -17.32 -19.90
N PRO A 215 28.42 -18.53 -19.32
CA PRO A 215 28.36 -18.70 -17.88
C PRO A 215 29.59 -18.09 -17.22
N LEU A 216 29.40 -17.30 -16.15
CA LEU A 216 30.50 -16.67 -15.42
C LEU A 216 31.55 -17.69 -14.95
N THR A 217 31.09 -18.82 -14.41
CA THR A 217 31.92 -19.89 -13.86
C THR A 217 32.84 -20.55 -14.88
N ASN A 218 32.47 -20.53 -16.16
CA ASN A 218 33.25 -21.14 -17.23
C ASN A 218 34.46 -20.28 -17.63
N ARG A 219 34.46 -18.98 -17.31
CA ARG A 219 35.51 -18.06 -17.75
C ARG A 219 36.32 -17.47 -16.60
N TYR A 220 35.66 -17.11 -15.50
CA TYR A 220 36.32 -16.44 -14.39
C TYR A 220 36.02 -17.17 -13.09
N SER A 221 37.07 -17.60 -12.40
CA SER A 221 36.96 -18.34 -11.14
C SER A 221 36.75 -17.44 -9.92
N TYR A 222 37.16 -16.17 -10.00
CA TYR A 222 37.14 -15.24 -8.86
C TYR A 222 36.72 -13.83 -9.27
N ILE A 223 35.85 -13.23 -8.46
CA ILE A 223 35.35 -11.87 -8.59
C ILE A 223 35.98 -11.02 -7.51
N SER A 224 36.63 -9.92 -7.89
CA SER A 224 37.29 -9.00 -6.97
C SER A 224 36.34 -7.92 -6.45
N ARG A 225 35.39 -7.46 -7.27
CA ARG A 225 34.46 -6.38 -6.93
C ARG A 225 33.20 -6.47 -7.79
N ILE A 226 32.07 -6.07 -7.22
CA ILE A 226 30.78 -5.96 -7.90
C ILE A 226 30.41 -4.48 -7.93
N CYS A 227 30.31 -3.90 -9.13
CA CYS A 227 29.90 -2.52 -9.33
C CYS A 227 28.46 -2.52 -9.85
N VAL A 228 27.60 -1.71 -9.23
CA VAL A 228 26.16 -1.74 -9.48
C VAL A 228 25.71 -0.42 -10.07
N TYR A 229 25.00 -0.51 -11.18
CA TYR A 229 24.20 0.56 -11.74
C TYR A 229 22.73 0.19 -11.58
N SER A 230 21.90 1.19 -11.37
CA SER A 230 20.46 1.10 -11.45
C SER A 230 20.02 1.67 -12.79
N GLY A 231 19.03 1.02 -13.40
CA GLY A 231 18.13 1.74 -14.28
C GLY A 231 16.95 2.23 -13.44
N ASN A 232 16.53 3.48 -13.61
CA ASN A 232 15.15 3.89 -13.34
C ASN A 232 14.23 3.06 -14.25
N ASN A 233 13.67 1.99 -13.71
CA ASN A 233 12.76 1.07 -14.41
C ASN A 233 11.88 1.80 -15.44
N GLY A 234 12.09 1.46 -16.73
CA GLY A 234 11.26 1.92 -17.84
C GLY A 234 9.95 1.14 -17.98
N ASP A 235 9.53 0.43 -16.93
CA ASP A 235 8.21 -0.18 -16.79
C ASP A 235 7.48 0.58 -15.68
N ASP A 236 6.43 1.32 -16.08
CA ASP A 236 5.53 2.13 -15.25
C ASP A 236 4.83 1.38 -14.10
N SER A 237 5.13 0.09 -13.89
CA SER A 237 4.64 -0.67 -12.72
C SER A 237 5.50 -0.52 -11.45
N ASP A 238 6.66 0.15 -11.50
CA ASP A 238 7.57 0.27 -10.33
C ASP A 238 7.83 1.73 -9.88
N TYR A 239 7.15 2.73 -10.43
CA TYR A 239 7.23 4.10 -9.87
C TYR A 239 6.56 4.19 -8.50
N ILE A 240 5.34 3.64 -8.37
CA ILE A 240 4.57 3.66 -7.12
C ILE A 240 5.30 2.93 -5.99
N ALA A 241 5.95 1.81 -6.27
CA ALA A 241 6.70 1.04 -5.27
C ALA A 241 7.95 1.78 -4.75
N ARG A 242 8.44 2.78 -5.49
CA ARG A 242 9.54 3.67 -5.07
C ARG A 242 9.03 4.91 -4.32
N CYS A 243 7.72 5.15 -4.31
CA CYS A 243 7.10 6.22 -3.55
C CYS A 243 6.75 5.73 -2.13
N ASP A 244 6.75 6.65 -1.16
CA ASP A 244 6.19 6.32 0.16
C ASP A 244 4.67 6.36 0.05
N PHE A 245 4.04 5.22 0.25
CA PHE A 245 2.60 5.02 0.14
C PHE A 245 1.99 4.77 1.52
N SER A 246 0.92 5.49 1.84
CA SER A 246 0.13 5.28 3.05
C SER A 246 -1.35 5.23 2.70
N MET A 247 -2.07 4.20 3.16
CA MET A 247 -3.52 4.13 2.93
C MET A 247 -4.26 5.14 3.80
N THR A 248 -5.32 5.73 3.26
CA THR A 248 -6.24 6.62 3.98
C THR A 248 -7.62 6.56 3.32
N HIS A 249 -8.62 7.20 3.91
CA HIS A 249 -9.95 7.28 3.32
C HIS A 249 -10.67 8.56 3.76
N LEU A 250 -10.82 9.52 2.85
CA LEU A 250 -11.35 10.84 3.18
C LEU A 250 -12.00 11.53 1.98
N TYR A 251 -12.78 12.57 2.27
CA TYR A 251 -13.23 13.52 1.27
C TYR A 251 -12.29 14.74 1.22
N ALA A 252 -11.93 15.15 0.00
CA ALA A 252 -11.17 16.36 -0.28
C ALA A 252 -11.88 17.22 -1.33
N VAL A 253 -11.67 18.54 -1.30
CA VAL A 253 -12.23 19.49 -2.27
C VAL A 253 -11.13 20.08 -3.15
N VAL A 254 -11.40 20.25 -4.44
CA VAL A 254 -10.50 20.98 -5.35
C VAL A 254 -10.53 22.49 -5.05
N THR A 255 -9.38 23.06 -4.69
CA THR A 255 -9.24 24.47 -4.29
C THR A 255 -8.65 25.36 -5.38
N SER A 256 -8.04 24.77 -6.40
CA SER A 256 -7.53 25.46 -7.59
C SER A 256 -8.64 25.61 -8.65
N ASP A 257 -8.42 26.42 -9.69
CA ASP A 257 -9.40 26.56 -10.79
C ASP A 257 -9.69 25.21 -11.47
N TYR A 258 -8.66 24.36 -11.55
CA TYR A 258 -8.76 22.98 -11.94
C TYR A 258 -7.61 22.17 -11.33
N ALA A 259 -7.86 20.89 -11.10
CA ALA A 259 -6.86 19.90 -10.76
C ALA A 259 -6.84 18.81 -11.83
N SER A 260 -5.64 18.41 -12.26
CA SER A 260 -5.48 17.38 -13.28
C SER A 260 -5.33 16.01 -12.62
N PHE A 261 -5.91 14.99 -13.25
CA PHE A 261 -5.69 13.59 -12.89
C PHE A 261 -4.57 13.01 -13.72
N TYR A 262 -3.67 12.27 -13.07
CA TYR A 262 -2.47 11.72 -13.68
C TYR A 262 -2.41 10.20 -13.49
N THR A 263 -1.81 9.50 -14.45
CA THR A 263 -1.57 8.05 -14.36
C THR A 263 -0.47 7.69 -13.35
N LEU A 264 0.45 8.62 -13.05
CA LEU A 264 1.47 8.48 -12.02
C LEU A 264 1.62 9.75 -11.18
N PRO A 265 1.99 9.65 -9.88
CA PRO A 265 2.14 10.78 -8.96
C PRO A 265 3.47 11.52 -9.18
N CYS A 266 3.70 12.00 -10.40
CA CYS A 266 4.92 12.70 -10.77
C CYS A 266 4.63 13.86 -11.71
N THR A 267 5.54 14.83 -11.72
CA THR A 267 5.51 15.93 -12.70
C THR A 267 6.27 15.54 -13.97
N VAL A 268 6.00 16.21 -15.09
CA VAL A 268 6.76 16.04 -16.35
C VAL A 268 8.28 16.21 -16.17
N ALA A 269 8.72 16.88 -15.10
CA ALA A 269 10.12 17.05 -14.75
C ALA A 269 10.76 15.81 -14.09
N ALA A 270 9.98 14.78 -13.76
CA ALA A 270 10.47 13.53 -13.20
C ALA A 270 10.96 12.54 -14.28
N ASN A 271 10.73 12.80 -15.58
CA ASN A 271 11.04 11.88 -16.69
C ASN A 271 10.34 10.50 -16.61
N GLU A 272 9.25 10.37 -15.84
CA GLU A 272 8.57 9.10 -15.52
C GLU A 272 7.22 8.95 -16.27
N GLY A 273 7.13 9.32 -17.55
CA GLY A 273 6.01 8.92 -18.43
C GLY A 273 4.56 9.38 -18.09
N SER A 274 4.30 10.05 -16.97
CA SER A 274 2.94 10.34 -16.48
C SER A 274 2.07 11.11 -17.48
N GLU A 275 0.87 10.59 -17.73
CA GLU A 275 -0.10 11.13 -18.66
C GLU A 275 -1.30 11.72 -17.93
N ALA A 276 -1.74 12.91 -18.35
CA ALA A 276 -2.94 13.53 -17.82
C ALA A 276 -4.20 12.88 -18.43
N GLN A 277 -5.00 12.22 -17.60
CA GLN A 277 -6.22 11.51 -18.02
C GLN A 277 -7.47 12.39 -18.01
N GLY A 278 -7.46 13.47 -17.21
CA GLY A 278 -8.62 14.34 -17.08
C GLY A 278 -8.42 15.50 -16.12
N ARG A 279 -9.50 16.23 -15.83
CA ARG A 279 -9.50 17.35 -14.88
C ARG A 279 -10.76 17.37 -14.02
N ALA A 280 -10.59 17.71 -12.75
CA ALA A 280 -11.66 18.18 -11.87
C ALA A 280 -11.59 19.70 -11.74
N TYR A 281 -12.74 20.34 -11.51
CA TYR A 281 -12.82 21.80 -11.37
C TYR A 281 -12.98 22.19 -9.90
N ARG A 282 -12.74 23.48 -9.62
CA ARG A 282 -12.98 24.07 -8.29
C ARG A 282 -14.30 23.59 -7.66
N ASP A 283 -14.26 23.33 -6.36
CA ASP A 283 -15.39 22.87 -5.53
C ASP A 283 -15.86 21.42 -5.79
N THR A 284 -15.19 20.69 -6.69
CA THR A 284 -15.43 19.25 -6.85
C THR A 284 -14.95 18.49 -5.61
N ILE A 285 -15.81 17.63 -5.06
CA ILE A 285 -15.48 16.72 -3.95
C ILE A 285 -14.91 15.42 -4.53
N LEU A 286 -13.79 14.98 -3.99
CA LEU A 286 -13.05 13.80 -4.40
C LEU A 286 -12.93 12.83 -3.21
N GLU A 287 -13.07 11.53 -3.49
CA GLU A 287 -12.76 10.46 -2.53
C GLU A 287 -11.27 10.10 -2.67
N VAL A 288 -10.50 10.36 -1.63
CA VAL A 288 -9.07 10.06 -1.56
C VAL A 288 -8.88 8.75 -0.79
N THR A 289 -8.05 7.86 -1.33
CA THR A 289 -7.85 6.49 -0.84
C THR A 289 -6.41 6.16 -0.42
N ALA A 290 -5.45 7.05 -0.71
CA ALA A 290 -4.08 6.95 -0.23
C ALA A 290 -3.33 8.28 -0.33
N ASP A 291 -2.35 8.45 0.56
CA ASP A 291 -1.30 9.45 0.46
C ASP A 291 -0.07 8.86 -0.23
N ILE A 292 0.57 9.68 -1.05
CA ILE A 292 1.79 9.31 -1.75
C ILE A 292 2.79 10.44 -1.64
N VAL A 293 3.99 10.12 -1.15
CA VAL A 293 5.15 10.99 -1.27
C VAL A 293 6.03 10.41 -2.36
N ASN A 294 6.13 11.15 -3.46
CA ASN A 294 6.82 10.66 -4.64
C ASN A 294 8.35 10.69 -4.46
N THR A 295 9.10 10.16 -5.42
CA THR A 295 10.57 10.08 -5.35
C THR A 295 11.28 11.44 -5.29
N ARG A 296 10.55 12.55 -5.45
CA ARG A 296 11.03 13.93 -5.33
C ARG A 296 10.55 14.61 -4.04
N TYR A 297 9.96 13.86 -3.13
CA TYR A 297 9.36 14.35 -1.88
C TYR A 297 8.18 15.30 -2.09
N GLU A 298 7.48 15.18 -3.21
CA GLU A 298 6.24 15.92 -3.45
C GLU A 298 5.05 15.11 -2.94
N HIS A 299 4.03 15.79 -2.40
CA HIS A 299 2.82 15.16 -1.90
C HIS A 299 1.76 15.02 -2.99
N TRP A 300 1.25 13.81 -3.13
CA TRP A 300 0.26 13.38 -4.11
C TRP A 300 -0.78 12.50 -3.44
N TYR A 301 -1.95 12.40 -4.05
CA TYR A 301 -3.07 11.66 -3.48
C TYR A 301 -3.71 10.75 -4.51
N GLN A 302 -3.96 9.51 -4.11
CA GLN A 302 -4.70 8.54 -4.93
C GLN A 302 -6.20 8.83 -4.77
N VAL A 303 -6.88 9.05 -5.88
CA VAL A 303 -8.33 9.30 -5.91
C VAL A 303 -9.06 8.11 -6.52
N ARG A 304 -10.24 7.81 -5.99
CA ARG A 304 -11.15 6.84 -6.61
C ARG A 304 -11.95 7.53 -7.72
N THR A 305 -12.00 6.90 -8.88
CA THR A 305 -12.79 7.33 -10.04
C THR A 305 -14.01 6.43 -10.22
N GLU A 306 -14.99 6.87 -11.02
CA GLU A 306 -16.21 6.10 -11.31
C GLU A 306 -15.94 4.76 -12.01
N GLU A 307 -14.80 4.61 -12.69
CA GLU A 307 -14.38 3.40 -13.39
C GLU A 307 -13.45 2.49 -12.54
N ASP A 308 -13.34 2.76 -11.23
CA ASP A 308 -12.40 2.10 -10.30
C ASP A 308 -10.92 2.19 -10.73
N GLU A 309 -10.59 3.09 -11.65
CA GLU A 309 -9.21 3.39 -12.01
C GLU A 309 -8.55 4.24 -10.92
N HIS A 310 -7.31 3.89 -10.60
CA HIS A 310 -6.48 4.64 -9.67
C HIS A 310 -5.75 5.77 -10.39
N LEU A 311 -6.19 7.00 -10.15
CA LEU A 311 -5.53 8.21 -10.65
C LEU A 311 -4.93 9.02 -9.49
N TYR A 312 -3.99 9.88 -9.84
CA TYR A 312 -3.24 10.69 -8.89
C TYR A 312 -3.46 12.18 -9.11
N ILE A 313 -3.58 12.92 -8.02
CA ILE A 313 -3.74 14.37 -8.01
C ILE A 313 -2.64 15.03 -7.18
N TRP A 314 -2.16 16.18 -7.64
CA TRP A 314 -1.11 16.91 -6.92
C TRP A 314 -1.68 17.60 -5.68
N GLY A 315 -0.96 17.49 -4.56
CA GLY A 315 -1.49 17.93 -3.28
C GLY A 315 -1.72 19.43 -3.11
N GLY A 316 -1.02 20.26 -3.90
CA GLY A 316 -1.22 21.71 -3.89
C GLY A 316 -2.56 22.17 -4.49
N GLN A 317 -3.41 21.26 -4.99
CA GLN A 317 -4.65 21.59 -5.70
C GLN A 317 -5.93 21.20 -4.95
N ILE A 318 -5.80 20.53 -3.80
CA ILE A 318 -6.93 20.02 -3.02
C ILE A 318 -6.81 20.41 -1.53
N ALA A 319 -7.91 20.34 -0.80
CA ALA A 319 -7.94 20.53 0.66
C ALA A 319 -8.84 19.50 1.35
N PHE A 320 -8.51 19.16 2.59
CA PHE A 320 -9.24 18.20 3.42
C PHE A 320 -10.66 18.68 3.77
N ILE A 321 -11.63 17.76 3.78
CA ILE A 321 -13.00 17.98 4.29
C ILE A 321 -13.22 17.16 5.56
N SER A 322 -13.21 15.83 5.45
CA SER A 322 -13.46 14.91 6.56
C SER A 322 -12.92 13.52 6.24
N PHE A 323 -12.53 12.78 7.27
CA PHE A 323 -12.27 11.35 7.15
C PHE A 323 -13.58 10.56 6.96
N ILE A 324 -13.48 9.39 6.33
CA ILE A 324 -14.59 8.46 6.12
C ILE A 324 -14.40 7.27 7.06
N ASN A 325 -15.42 6.92 7.85
CA ASN A 325 -15.39 5.70 8.65
C ASN A 325 -15.67 4.50 7.73
N ASP A 326 -14.65 3.67 7.49
CA ASP A 326 -14.71 2.50 6.61
C ASP A 326 -14.43 1.19 7.34
N VAL A 327 -14.56 1.19 8.68
CA VAL A 327 -14.28 0.01 9.50
C VAL A 327 -15.39 -1.03 9.30
N GLU A 328 -15.02 -2.19 8.77
CA GLU A 328 -15.90 -3.33 8.55
C GLU A 328 -15.40 -4.55 9.32
N VAL A 329 -16.33 -5.35 9.85
CA VAL A 329 -16.03 -6.63 10.52
C VAL A 329 -16.76 -7.73 9.78
N GLU A 330 -16.01 -8.54 9.02
CA GLU A 330 -16.52 -9.73 8.34
C GLU A 330 -16.49 -10.91 9.31
N ALA A 331 -17.65 -11.30 9.84
CA ALA A 331 -17.79 -12.42 10.78
C ALA A 331 -18.42 -13.64 10.11
N SER A 332 -17.61 -14.62 9.69
CA SER A 332 -18.11 -15.81 8.98
C SER A 332 -18.87 -16.79 9.89
N ALA A 333 -18.42 -16.92 11.14
CA ALA A 333 -19.06 -17.75 12.17
C ALA A 333 -18.78 -17.15 13.56
N PRO A 334 -19.46 -16.06 13.94
CA PRO A 334 -19.29 -15.52 15.27
C PRO A 334 -19.92 -16.44 16.33
N PRO A 335 -19.42 -16.40 17.58
CA PRO A 335 -20.00 -17.13 18.70
C PRO A 335 -21.49 -16.82 18.83
N SER A 336 -22.34 -17.83 18.63
CA SER A 336 -23.79 -17.66 18.60
C SER A 336 -24.51 -18.94 19.02
N GLY A 337 -25.78 -18.80 19.44
CA GLY A 337 -26.61 -19.93 19.87
C GLY A 337 -26.06 -20.62 21.12
N THR A 338 -26.21 -21.93 21.23
CA THR A 338 -25.71 -22.70 22.39
C THR A 338 -24.39 -23.38 22.03
N LEU A 339 -23.30 -22.87 22.60
CA LEU A 339 -21.98 -23.45 22.49
C LEU A 339 -21.81 -24.59 23.53
N PRO A 340 -21.19 -25.71 23.15
CA PRO A 340 -20.94 -26.81 24.06
C PRO A 340 -19.88 -26.42 25.11
N THR A 341 -20.22 -26.60 26.38
CA THR A 341 -19.32 -26.36 27.51
C THR A 341 -18.04 -27.21 27.39
N GLY A 342 -16.90 -26.65 27.78
CA GLY A 342 -15.62 -27.37 27.73
C GLY A 342 -14.97 -27.46 26.35
N ARG A 343 -15.52 -26.84 25.30
CA ARG A 343 -14.94 -26.88 23.95
C ARG A 343 -14.34 -25.55 23.51
N TRP A 344 -13.23 -25.65 22.79
CA TRP A 344 -12.68 -24.53 22.05
C TRP A 344 -13.64 -24.06 20.97
N TYR A 345 -13.76 -22.74 20.81
CA TYR A 345 -14.41 -22.10 19.68
C TYR A 345 -13.36 -21.23 19.00
N ALA A 346 -13.15 -21.44 17.71
CA ALA A 346 -12.16 -20.67 16.94
C ALA A 346 -12.83 -19.41 16.41
N LEU A 347 -12.25 -18.26 16.74
CA LEU A 347 -12.63 -16.98 16.17
C LEU A 347 -12.11 -16.88 14.73
N THR A 348 -12.93 -16.32 13.84
CA THR A 348 -12.69 -16.28 12.38
C THR A 348 -13.06 -14.93 11.77
N GLU A 349 -13.27 -13.93 12.61
CA GLU A 349 -13.61 -12.58 12.21
C GLU A 349 -12.42 -11.90 11.52
N ASN A 350 -12.70 -11.19 10.43
CA ASN A 350 -11.72 -10.40 9.71
C ASN A 350 -12.14 -8.93 9.75
N ILE A 351 -11.24 -8.07 10.21
CA ILE A 351 -11.48 -6.62 10.29
C ILE A 351 -10.88 -5.98 9.05
N ILE A 352 -11.60 -5.09 8.38
CA ILE A 352 -11.17 -4.42 7.16
C ILE A 352 -11.27 -2.91 7.36
N SER A 353 -10.22 -2.18 7.02
CA SER A 353 -10.22 -0.72 6.96
C SER A 353 -9.01 -0.24 6.15
N ARG A 354 -9.17 0.86 5.38
CA ARG A 354 -8.03 1.54 4.75
C ARG A 354 -7.24 2.37 5.75
N HIS A 355 -7.88 2.80 6.83
CA HIS A 355 -7.22 3.46 7.94
C HIS A 355 -6.41 2.46 8.77
N ARG A 356 -5.63 2.98 9.70
CA ARG A 356 -4.69 2.19 10.48
C ARG A 356 -5.41 1.51 11.63
N ILE A 357 -5.48 0.18 11.62
CA ILE A 357 -6.05 -0.61 12.71
C ILE A 357 -5.03 -0.63 13.85
N THR A 358 -5.31 0.11 14.93
CA THR A 358 -4.36 0.34 16.02
C THR A 358 -4.61 -0.58 17.20
N ALA A 359 -5.87 -0.94 17.47
CA ALA A 359 -6.21 -1.89 18.50
C ALA A 359 -7.45 -2.71 18.15
N VAL A 360 -7.40 -3.99 18.50
CA VAL A 360 -8.52 -4.91 18.41
C VAL A 360 -8.68 -5.57 19.76
N ILE A 361 -9.86 -5.46 20.34
CA ILE A 361 -10.19 -5.96 21.67
C ILE A 361 -11.35 -6.93 21.49
N GLY A 362 -11.09 -8.22 21.68
CA GLY A 362 -12.16 -9.19 21.85
C GLY A 362 -12.48 -9.30 23.33
N ARG A 363 -13.76 -9.18 23.69
CA ARG A 363 -14.23 -9.37 25.04
C ARG A 363 -15.49 -10.23 25.05
N ILE A 364 -15.67 -11.01 26.10
CA ILE A 364 -16.93 -11.68 26.37
C ILE A 364 -17.53 -10.99 27.58
N THR A 365 -18.73 -10.48 27.41
CA THR A 365 -19.54 -9.94 28.48
C THR A 365 -20.64 -10.92 28.88
N ASP A 366 -21.07 -10.90 30.13
CA ASP A 366 -22.32 -11.54 30.53
C ASP A 366 -23.53 -10.64 30.20
N GLN A 367 -24.71 -11.00 30.69
CA GLN A 367 -25.94 -10.22 30.50
C GLN A 367 -25.88 -8.84 31.17
N ASP A 368 -25.07 -8.68 32.22
CA ASP A 368 -24.92 -7.42 32.94
C ASP A 368 -23.80 -6.54 32.36
N ARG A 369 -23.27 -6.90 31.19
CA ARG A 369 -22.12 -6.28 30.53
C ARG A 369 -20.80 -6.41 31.32
N ASN A 370 -20.68 -7.33 32.28
CA ASN A 370 -19.42 -7.58 32.97
C ASN A 370 -18.45 -8.31 32.05
N ILE A 371 -17.22 -7.83 31.97
CA ILE A 371 -16.18 -8.45 31.15
C ILE A 371 -15.69 -9.73 31.83
N ILE A 372 -16.01 -10.88 31.24
CA ILE A 372 -15.61 -12.23 31.70
C ILE A 372 -14.19 -12.55 31.26
N CYS A 373 -13.88 -12.25 30.00
CA CYS A 373 -12.54 -12.31 29.47
C CYS A 373 -12.37 -11.23 28.43
N GLU A 374 -11.16 -10.71 28.34
CA GLU A 374 -10.76 -9.71 27.38
C GLU A 374 -9.36 -10.05 26.88
N ALA A 375 -9.16 -9.85 25.59
CA ALA A 375 -7.88 -9.96 24.96
C ALA A 375 -7.73 -8.82 23.97
N ILE A 376 -6.56 -8.20 23.97
CA ILE A 376 -6.21 -7.09 23.08
C ILE A 376 -5.03 -7.50 22.20
N VAL A 377 -5.10 -7.11 20.94
CA VAL A 377 -3.97 -7.11 20.02
C VAL A 377 -3.83 -5.69 19.47
N LEU A 378 -2.59 -5.29 19.17
CA LEU A 378 -2.25 -4.02 18.55
C LEU A 378 -1.65 -4.31 17.17
N PRO A 379 -2.49 -4.50 16.13
CA PRO A 379 -2.01 -4.98 14.83
C PRO A 379 -1.09 -4.01 14.13
N ASP A 380 -1.36 -2.71 14.27
CA ASP A 380 -0.64 -1.64 13.61
C ASP A 380 -0.54 -1.87 12.08
N CYS A 381 -1.69 -2.08 11.44
CA CYS A 381 -1.76 -2.46 10.02
C CYS A 381 -2.92 -1.78 9.29
N HIS A 382 -2.85 -1.78 7.95
CA HIS A 382 -3.90 -1.30 7.06
C HIS A 382 -4.44 -2.46 6.21
N GLY A 383 -5.61 -2.29 5.59
CA GLY A 383 -6.17 -3.18 4.57
C GLY A 383 -6.90 -4.40 5.11
N GLY A 384 -6.45 -4.97 6.24
CA GLY A 384 -7.22 -5.95 6.99
C GLY A 384 -6.45 -6.65 8.10
N PHE A 385 -7.18 -7.25 9.03
CA PHE A 385 -6.66 -7.98 10.17
C PHE A 385 -7.54 -9.20 10.51
N ASP A 386 -7.00 -10.38 10.25
CA ASP A 386 -7.61 -11.67 10.60
C ASP A 386 -7.31 -11.98 12.08
N ILE A 387 -8.37 -12.15 12.89
CA ILE A 387 -8.19 -12.42 14.33
C ILE A 387 -7.89 -13.89 14.63
N SER A 388 -7.97 -14.78 13.65
CA SER A 388 -7.75 -16.22 13.84
C SER A 388 -6.32 -16.54 14.29
N GLY A 389 -6.16 -17.38 15.31
CA GLY A 389 -4.86 -17.73 15.88
C GLY A 389 -4.10 -16.57 16.55
N THR A 390 -4.71 -15.39 16.69
CA THR A 390 -4.10 -14.25 17.39
C THR A 390 -4.22 -14.37 18.91
N GLY A 391 -3.67 -13.40 19.64
CA GLY A 391 -3.85 -13.29 21.09
C GLY A 391 -5.32 -13.16 21.50
N ILE A 392 -6.21 -12.73 20.60
CA ILE A 392 -7.65 -12.67 20.83
C ILE A 392 -8.24 -14.08 20.81
N ASP A 393 -8.02 -14.82 19.72
CA ASP A 393 -8.47 -16.21 19.59
C ASP A 393 -7.91 -17.07 20.73
N ALA A 394 -6.62 -16.96 21.01
CA ALA A 394 -5.97 -17.70 22.10
C ALA A 394 -6.41 -17.26 23.51
N GLY A 395 -6.70 -15.98 23.70
CA GLY A 395 -7.00 -15.37 25.00
C GLY A 395 -8.45 -15.50 25.43
N ILE A 396 -9.36 -15.69 24.47
CA ILE A 396 -10.81 -15.82 24.71
C ILE A 396 -11.20 -17.29 24.71
N SER A 397 -11.40 -17.84 25.91
CA SER A 397 -11.62 -19.26 26.10
C SER A 397 -13.11 -19.58 26.33
N PHE A 398 -13.83 -19.81 25.24
CA PHE A 398 -15.25 -20.22 25.28
C PHE A 398 -15.50 -21.52 26.06
N GLY A 399 -14.54 -22.45 26.02
CA GLY A 399 -14.68 -23.76 26.66
C GLY A 399 -14.63 -23.71 28.18
N SER A 400 -14.01 -22.70 28.78
CA SER A 400 -13.97 -22.51 30.23
C SER A 400 -15.14 -21.69 30.75
N LEU A 401 -16.02 -21.19 29.88
CA LEU A 401 -17.20 -20.48 30.31
C LEU A 401 -18.14 -21.46 31.03
N PRO A 402 -18.58 -21.12 32.25
CA PRO A 402 -19.70 -21.80 32.89
C PRO A 402 -20.94 -21.80 31.98
N GLU A 403 -21.93 -22.61 32.30
CA GLU A 403 -23.24 -22.53 31.65
C GLU A 403 -23.89 -21.17 31.92
N GLY A 404 -24.33 -20.49 30.87
CA GLY A 404 -24.86 -19.13 30.98
C GLY A 404 -25.08 -18.46 29.62
N HIS A 405 -25.48 -17.19 29.66
CA HIS A 405 -25.68 -16.35 28.49
C HIS A 405 -24.64 -15.24 28.47
N TYR A 406 -24.08 -15.01 27.29
CA TYR A 406 -22.92 -14.16 27.11
C TYR A 406 -23.06 -13.37 25.82
N THR A 407 -22.37 -12.24 25.74
CA THR A 407 -22.19 -11.49 24.50
C THR A 407 -20.71 -11.40 24.19
N TYR A 408 -20.31 -11.96 23.07
CA TYR A 408 -19.00 -11.67 22.50
C TYR A 408 -19.03 -10.28 21.88
N GLU A 409 -18.02 -9.46 22.13
CA GLU A 409 -17.87 -8.14 21.55
C GLU A 409 -16.46 -8.00 21.00
N LEU A 410 -16.36 -7.53 19.76
CA LEU A 410 -15.11 -7.23 19.08
C LEU A 410 -15.07 -5.73 18.84
N ILE A 411 -14.28 -5.05 19.65
CA ILE A 411 -14.05 -3.61 19.57
C ILE A 411 -12.83 -3.37 18.73
N THR A 412 -12.95 -2.50 17.74
CA THR A 412 -11.86 -2.14 16.84
C THR A 412 -11.65 -0.64 16.93
N ASP A 413 -10.45 -0.23 17.32
CA ASP A 413 -9.99 1.15 17.22
C ASP A 413 -9.14 1.32 15.97
N VAL A 414 -9.51 2.32 15.16
CA VAL A 414 -8.90 2.60 13.88
C VAL A 414 -8.55 4.08 13.82
N GLU A 415 -7.30 4.39 13.50
CA GLU A 415 -6.79 5.75 13.40
C GLU A 415 -6.70 6.20 11.94
N ALA A 416 -7.48 7.23 11.62
CA ALA A 416 -7.46 7.92 10.34
C ALA A 416 -6.45 9.08 10.39
N SER A 417 -5.59 9.13 9.39
CA SER A 417 -4.60 10.20 9.20
C SER A 417 -4.39 10.44 7.71
N SER A 418 -3.93 11.65 7.35
CA SER A 418 -3.50 11.93 5.98
C SER A 418 -2.51 13.09 5.93
N ASN A 419 -1.57 13.07 4.98
CA ASN A 419 -0.66 14.20 4.72
C ASN A 419 -1.38 15.50 4.27
N ILE A 420 -2.66 15.45 3.89
CA ILE A 420 -3.45 16.65 3.54
C ILE A 420 -3.71 17.53 4.78
N THR A 421 -3.78 16.93 5.97
CA THR A 421 -4.16 17.60 7.22
C THR A 421 -3.23 17.23 8.37
N SER A 422 -3.09 18.12 9.36
CA SER A 422 -2.39 17.78 10.62
C SER A 422 -3.29 17.07 11.63
N SER A 423 -4.59 16.98 11.35
CA SER A 423 -5.58 16.37 12.24
C SER A 423 -5.66 14.86 12.02
N THR A 424 -5.79 14.10 13.11
CA THR A 424 -6.11 12.67 13.10
C THR A 424 -7.51 12.45 13.68
N THR A 425 -8.12 11.29 13.41
CA THR A 425 -9.42 10.90 13.98
C THR A 425 -9.41 9.42 14.31
N THR A 426 -9.97 9.05 15.46
CA THR A 426 -10.11 7.63 15.84
C THR A 426 -11.55 7.20 15.67
N TYR A 427 -11.76 6.15 14.88
CA TYR A 427 -13.03 5.44 14.79
C TYR A 427 -13.02 4.24 15.70
N ARG A 428 -14.10 4.08 16.46
CA ARG A 428 -14.34 2.90 17.29
C ARG A 428 -15.53 2.14 16.75
N SER A 429 -15.30 0.92 16.29
CA SER A 429 -16.36 -0.01 15.87
C SER A 429 -16.56 -1.08 16.94
N ILE A 430 -17.81 -1.47 17.21
CA ILE A 430 -18.14 -2.51 18.18
C ILE A 430 -19.03 -3.55 17.48
N PHE A 431 -18.44 -4.68 17.12
CA PHE A 431 -19.19 -5.85 16.70
C PHE A 431 -19.62 -6.65 17.92
N THR A 432 -20.84 -7.21 17.91
CA THR A 432 -21.42 -7.90 19.08
C THR A 432 -22.18 -9.13 18.67
N SER A 433 -22.00 -10.24 19.39
CA SER A 433 -22.61 -11.54 19.09
C SER A 433 -23.03 -12.26 20.37
N PRO A 434 -24.34 -12.33 20.66
CA PRO A 434 -24.86 -13.04 21.83
C PRO A 434 -24.87 -14.56 21.63
N PHE A 435 -24.53 -15.30 22.68
CA PHE A 435 -24.51 -16.75 22.72
C PHE A 435 -24.81 -17.28 24.13
N SER A 436 -24.90 -18.59 24.25
CA SER A 436 -25.12 -19.31 25.50
C SER A 436 -24.22 -20.53 25.56
N THR A 437 -24.02 -21.09 26.74
CA THR A 437 -23.25 -22.31 26.95
C THR A 437 -24.10 -23.34 27.71
N GLY A 438 -24.24 -24.54 27.14
CA GLY A 438 -24.90 -25.69 27.81
C GLY A 438 -26.40 -25.57 28.11
N ILE A 439 -27.09 -24.48 27.77
CA ILE A 439 -28.53 -24.28 28.03
C ILE A 439 -29.28 -23.86 26.74
N GLU A 440 -30.50 -24.39 26.52
CA GLU A 440 -31.39 -24.08 25.38
C GLU A 440 -32.16 -22.75 25.54
N ALA A 441 -32.23 -21.97 24.45
CA ALA A 441 -33.01 -20.75 24.13
C ALA A 441 -32.98 -19.53 25.09
N LEU A 442 -32.63 -18.36 24.54
CA LEU A 442 -32.63 -17.06 25.22
C LEU A 442 -34.07 -16.52 25.46
N PRO A 443 -34.39 -16.00 26.65
CA PRO A 443 -35.67 -15.34 26.98
C PRO A 443 -35.93 -14.08 26.15
N THR A 444 -37.19 -13.59 26.11
CA THR A 444 -37.59 -12.38 25.38
C THR A 444 -38.45 -11.44 26.23
N TYR A 445 -38.40 -10.14 25.91
CA TYR A 445 -38.86 -9.06 26.78
C TYR A 445 -39.41 -7.81 26.09
N THR A 446 -40.49 -7.24 26.59
CA THR A 446 -41.30 -6.21 25.94
C THR A 446 -40.87 -4.75 26.16
N VAL A 447 -40.39 -4.02 25.15
CA VAL A 447 -39.94 -2.62 25.31
C VAL A 447 -40.97 -1.59 24.83
N THR A 448 -41.48 -0.75 25.73
CA THR A 448 -42.48 0.28 25.51
C THR A 448 -41.87 1.67 25.53
N TYR A 449 -42.38 2.61 24.73
CA TYR A 449 -41.90 3.98 24.72
C TYR A 449 -43.01 4.96 25.01
N ILE A 450 -42.73 6.00 25.80
CA ILE A 450 -43.76 6.94 26.29
C ILE A 450 -43.27 8.39 26.24
N ASP A 451 -44.14 9.31 25.83
CA ASP A 451 -43.96 10.75 26.03
C ASP A 451 -44.47 11.16 27.42
N PRO A 452 -43.59 11.53 28.36
CA PRO A 452 -43.98 11.84 29.74
C PRO A 452 -44.66 13.21 29.91
N LEU A 453 -44.68 14.07 28.88
CA LEU A 453 -45.40 15.35 28.93
C LEU A 453 -46.88 15.20 28.53
N THR A 454 -47.21 14.17 27.75
CA THR A 454 -48.57 13.91 27.24
C THR A 454 -49.17 12.57 27.72
N ASP A 455 -48.38 11.72 28.36
CA ASP A 455 -48.69 10.33 28.76
C ASP A 455 -49.07 9.41 27.57
N GLU A 456 -48.69 9.76 26.34
CA GLU A 456 -48.93 8.95 25.15
C GLU A 456 -47.91 7.82 25.02
N VAL A 457 -48.38 6.58 24.83
CA VAL A 457 -47.51 5.44 24.48
C VAL A 457 -47.19 5.50 22.99
N LEU A 458 -45.92 5.73 22.70
CA LEU A 458 -45.40 5.94 21.35
C LEU A 458 -45.05 4.63 20.63
N ALA A 459 -44.59 3.60 21.35
CA ALA A 459 -44.27 2.27 20.78
C ALA A 459 -44.24 1.14 21.83
N VAL A 460 -44.32 -0.13 21.41
CA VAL A 460 -44.15 -1.35 22.23
C VAL A 460 -43.51 -2.48 21.39
N GLU A 461 -42.46 -3.13 21.88
CA GLU A 461 -41.62 -4.13 21.17
C GLU A 461 -41.38 -5.38 22.03
N THR A 462 -40.75 -6.46 21.52
CA THR A 462 -40.32 -7.63 22.32
C THR A 462 -38.92 -8.13 21.88
N ILE A 463 -37.95 -8.20 22.79
CA ILE A 463 -36.50 -8.26 22.55
C ILE A 463 -35.86 -9.38 23.37
N ALA A 464 -34.99 -10.18 22.75
CA ALA A 464 -34.29 -11.24 23.45
C ALA A 464 -33.31 -10.69 24.50
N GLU A 465 -33.11 -11.43 25.58
CA GLU A 465 -32.16 -11.10 26.65
C GLU A 465 -30.74 -10.95 26.09
N GLY A 466 -30.11 -9.77 26.16
CA GLY A 466 -28.80 -9.52 25.51
C GLY A 466 -28.77 -8.44 24.44
N PHE A 467 -29.90 -7.85 24.06
CA PHE A 467 -30.07 -7.22 22.74
C PHE A 467 -30.66 -5.83 22.86
N PHE A 468 -30.15 -4.80 22.20
CA PHE A 468 -30.69 -3.43 22.32
C PHE A 468 -32.15 -3.27 21.87
N ALA A 469 -32.90 -2.32 22.47
CA ALA A 469 -34.26 -1.93 22.08
C ALA A 469 -34.25 -0.88 20.97
N VAL A 470 -35.34 -0.75 20.20
CA VAL A 470 -35.42 0.21 19.10
C VAL A 470 -36.22 1.46 19.48
N GLU A 471 -35.53 2.60 19.51
CA GLU A 471 -36.10 3.92 19.85
C GLU A 471 -37.11 4.43 18.79
N PRO A 472 -38.29 4.99 19.20
CA PRO A 472 -39.30 5.53 18.30
C PRO A 472 -39.06 7.02 18.01
N PRO A 473 -39.90 7.65 17.15
CA PRO A 473 -39.74 9.06 16.79
C PRO A 473 -39.80 10.01 17.99
N ALA A 474 -38.87 10.97 18.02
CA ALA A 474 -38.78 11.97 19.06
C ALA A 474 -40.07 12.83 19.14
N PRO A 475 -40.72 12.90 20.31
CA PRO A 475 -41.90 13.75 20.52
C PRO A 475 -41.56 15.25 20.54
N VAL A 476 -42.47 16.10 20.02
CA VAL A 476 -42.27 17.55 19.85
C VAL A 476 -43.19 18.37 20.74
N HIS A 477 -42.64 19.33 21.49
CA HIS A 477 -43.37 20.23 22.40
C HIS A 477 -43.01 21.70 22.19
N LEU A 478 -43.95 22.62 22.47
CA LEU A 478 -43.78 24.06 22.20
C LEU A 478 -42.85 24.78 23.21
N ASP A 479 -42.79 24.31 24.45
CA ASP A 479 -42.09 24.96 25.58
C ASP A 479 -40.98 24.09 26.21
N ARG A 480 -40.55 23.03 25.52
CA ARG A 480 -39.57 22.02 25.96
C ARG A 480 -38.78 21.50 24.75
N GLU A 481 -37.45 21.44 24.82
CA GLU A 481 -36.62 20.83 23.77
C GLU A 481 -36.35 19.36 24.10
N PHE A 482 -36.59 18.46 23.13
CA PHE A 482 -36.28 17.04 23.25
C PHE A 482 -34.77 16.84 23.23
N LEU A 483 -34.25 16.19 24.27
CA LEU A 483 -32.82 15.98 24.45
C LEU A 483 -32.40 14.58 24.00
N CYS A 484 -33.05 13.55 24.52
CA CYS A 484 -32.76 12.15 24.22
C CYS A 484 -33.86 11.22 24.74
N TRP A 485 -33.78 9.94 24.40
CA TRP A 485 -34.50 8.89 25.12
C TRP A 485 -33.79 8.56 26.42
N SER A 486 -34.56 8.28 27.47
CA SER A 486 -34.05 8.11 28.83
C SER A 486 -33.06 6.94 28.98
N GLU A 487 -33.12 5.92 28.11
CA GLU A 487 -32.26 4.73 28.15
C GLU A 487 -32.22 3.97 26.81
N THR A 488 -31.04 3.68 26.25
CA THR A 488 -30.87 3.12 24.88
C THR A 488 -29.93 1.91 24.83
N GLY A 489 -30.03 1.05 25.86
CA GLY A 489 -29.15 -0.08 26.12
C GLY A 489 -29.63 -1.44 25.57
N ARG A 490 -28.74 -2.46 25.65
CA ARG A 490 -29.12 -3.89 25.53
C ARG A 490 -30.26 -4.20 26.50
N ILE A 491 -31.17 -5.03 26.05
CA ILE A 491 -32.46 -5.36 26.65
C ILE A 491 -32.40 -6.74 27.21
N TYR A 492 -32.85 -6.76 28.44
CA TYR A 492 -32.85 -7.90 29.32
C TYR A 492 -34.14 -7.94 30.14
N GLU A 493 -35.11 -7.06 29.87
CA GLU A 493 -36.44 -7.03 30.49
C GLU A 493 -37.46 -6.18 29.72
N ASP A 494 -38.73 -6.27 30.10
CA ASP A 494 -39.79 -5.48 29.50
C ASP A 494 -39.59 -4.00 29.88
N THR A 495 -38.87 -3.21 29.08
CA THR A 495 -38.43 -1.84 29.42
C THR A 495 -39.48 -0.79 29.05
N VAL A 496 -39.60 0.31 29.81
CA VAL A 496 -40.35 1.50 29.36
C VAL A 496 -39.39 2.68 29.18
N ILE A 497 -39.17 3.15 27.96
CA ILE A 497 -38.23 4.22 27.63
C ILE A 497 -38.98 5.52 27.37
N THR A 498 -38.60 6.60 28.06
CA THR A 498 -39.32 7.88 28.00
C THR A 498 -38.51 8.98 27.34
N ALA A 499 -39.19 9.93 26.74
CA ALA A 499 -38.53 11.10 26.17
C ALA A 499 -38.05 12.05 27.29
N VAL A 500 -36.79 12.48 27.22
CA VAL A 500 -36.18 13.44 28.16
C VAL A 500 -36.16 14.83 27.53
N TYR A 501 -36.49 15.83 28.33
CA TYR A 501 -36.53 17.24 27.93
C TYR A 501 -35.74 18.10 28.92
N GLN A 502 -35.26 19.25 28.45
CA GLN A 502 -34.59 20.24 29.31
C GLN A 502 -35.30 21.59 29.34
N ASP A 503 -35.11 22.33 30.43
CA ASP A 503 -35.49 23.74 30.56
C ASP A 503 -34.54 24.59 29.69
N PRO A 504 -35.04 25.63 29.00
CA PRO A 504 -34.16 26.52 28.24
C PRO A 504 -33.26 27.32 29.20
N PHE A 505 -31.93 27.21 29.07
CA PHE A 505 -30.95 27.99 29.85
C PHE A 505 -30.25 29.07 29.01
N ILE A 506 -29.56 30.01 29.67
CA ILE A 506 -28.81 31.09 29.02
C ILE A 506 -27.29 30.77 29.10
N PRO A 507 -26.60 30.54 27.96
CA PRO A 507 -25.16 30.25 27.97
C PRO A 507 -24.32 31.36 28.64
N GLY A 508 -23.43 30.97 29.55
CA GLY A 508 -22.52 31.85 30.30
C GLY A 508 -22.95 32.25 31.71
N ASP A 509 -24.20 32.01 32.10
CA ASP A 509 -24.74 32.33 33.44
C ASP A 509 -24.62 31.09 34.34
N VAL A 510 -23.49 30.99 35.05
CA VAL A 510 -23.12 29.76 35.75
C VAL A 510 -23.63 29.74 37.18
N ASP A 511 -23.90 30.88 37.80
CA ASP A 511 -24.57 30.90 39.12
C ASP A 511 -26.11 30.90 39.01
N SER A 512 -26.64 30.94 37.78
CA SER A 512 -28.06 30.82 37.44
C SER A 512 -28.93 31.92 38.04
N ASP A 513 -28.36 33.12 38.18
CA ASP A 513 -29.07 34.29 38.69
C ASP A 513 -29.90 35.02 37.61
N GLY A 514 -29.77 34.58 36.35
CA GLY A 514 -30.44 35.11 35.17
C GLY A 514 -29.61 36.10 34.35
N TYR A 515 -28.35 36.38 34.74
CA TYR A 515 -27.47 37.32 34.06
C TYR A 515 -26.03 36.79 33.91
N VAL A 516 -25.47 36.86 32.71
CA VAL A 516 -24.04 36.54 32.49
C VAL A 516 -23.14 37.68 32.98
N THR A 517 -22.31 37.45 34.00
CA THR A 517 -21.42 38.44 34.59
C THR A 517 -19.94 38.01 34.66
N MET A 518 -19.07 38.94 35.07
CA MET A 518 -17.64 38.64 35.25
C MET A 518 -17.36 37.72 36.43
N ILE A 519 -18.32 37.59 37.36
CA ILE A 519 -18.24 36.65 38.47
C ILE A 519 -18.39 35.22 37.91
N ASP A 520 -19.33 35.01 36.98
CA ASP A 520 -19.52 33.73 36.28
C ASP A 520 -18.27 33.28 35.54
N ALA A 521 -17.71 34.18 34.73
CA ALA A 521 -16.51 33.90 33.96
C ALA A 521 -15.28 33.58 34.84
N LEU A 522 -15.18 34.21 36.02
CA LEU A 522 -14.11 33.93 36.97
C LEU A 522 -14.34 32.60 37.70
N SER A 523 -15.60 32.24 37.94
CA SER A 523 -15.98 30.93 38.49
C SER A 523 -15.64 29.81 37.52
N ILE A 524 -15.84 30.00 36.20
CA ILE A 524 -15.41 29.02 35.18
C ILE A 524 -13.89 28.84 35.23
N LEU A 525 -13.10 29.91 35.23
CA LEU A 525 -11.63 29.80 35.34
C LEU A 525 -11.17 29.10 36.62
N ARG A 526 -11.82 29.40 37.74
CA ARG A 526 -11.48 28.76 39.02
C ARG A 526 -11.79 27.26 39.00
N TYR A 527 -12.90 26.89 38.37
CA TYR A 527 -13.27 25.49 38.15
C TYR A 527 -12.24 24.79 37.24
N VAL A 528 -11.84 25.39 36.12
CA VAL A 528 -10.82 24.81 35.22
C VAL A 528 -9.47 24.61 35.92
N MET A 529 -9.06 25.53 36.78
CA MET A 529 -7.75 25.48 37.43
C MET A 529 -7.68 24.53 38.62
N ASN A 530 -8.71 24.49 39.47
CA ASN A 530 -8.68 23.77 40.74
C ASN A 530 -9.74 22.67 40.84
N GLY A 531 -10.55 22.48 39.80
CA GLY A 531 -11.61 21.47 39.71
C GLY A 531 -12.83 21.70 40.59
N VAL A 532 -12.94 22.86 41.27
CA VAL A 532 -14.00 23.12 42.25
C VAL A 532 -14.43 24.59 42.24
N ALA A 533 -15.73 24.82 42.08
CA ALA A 533 -16.43 26.10 42.28
C ALA A 533 -17.78 25.84 42.99
N GLU A 534 -18.21 26.71 43.91
CA GLU A 534 -19.50 26.58 44.61
C GLU A 534 -20.60 27.33 43.84
N ASN A 535 -21.82 26.78 43.77
CA ASN A 535 -22.98 27.28 42.99
C ASN A 535 -22.64 27.55 41.52
N PHE A 536 -22.34 26.48 40.77
CA PHE A 536 -21.83 26.54 39.40
C PHE A 536 -22.57 25.55 38.50
N SER A 537 -23.13 26.03 37.38
CA SER A 537 -23.85 25.26 36.38
C SER A 537 -22.93 24.92 35.21
N GLU A 538 -22.56 23.65 35.11
CA GLU A 538 -21.63 23.15 34.08
C GLU A 538 -22.23 23.25 32.66
N SER A 539 -23.54 23.02 32.50
CA SER A 539 -24.22 23.14 31.20
C SER A 539 -24.29 24.57 30.68
N ALA A 540 -24.32 25.56 31.57
CA ALA A 540 -24.23 26.97 31.18
C ALA A 540 -22.77 27.45 31.07
N ALA A 541 -21.81 26.71 31.66
CA ALA A 541 -20.40 27.04 31.67
C ALA A 541 -19.67 26.64 30.39
N ASP A 542 -20.16 25.65 29.64
CA ASP A 542 -19.75 25.38 28.26
C ASP A 542 -20.47 26.35 27.31
N VAL A 543 -19.85 27.50 27.09
CA VAL A 543 -20.52 28.67 26.47
C VAL A 543 -20.56 28.54 24.95
N ASN A 544 -19.66 27.76 24.35
CA ASN A 544 -19.64 27.48 22.91
C ASN A 544 -20.29 26.12 22.55
N ASN A 545 -20.69 25.33 23.55
CA ASN A 545 -21.38 24.04 23.45
C ASN A 545 -20.55 22.97 22.71
N ASP A 546 -19.24 22.94 22.96
CA ASP A 546 -18.30 21.98 22.37
C ASP A 546 -18.06 20.74 23.24
N GLY A 547 -18.67 20.68 24.43
CA GLY A 547 -18.66 19.57 25.36
C GLY A 547 -17.53 19.61 26.39
N LEU A 548 -16.66 20.63 26.37
CA LEU A 548 -15.58 20.83 27.33
C LEU A 548 -15.76 22.16 28.06
N ILE A 549 -15.36 22.22 29.33
CA ILE A 549 -15.34 23.47 30.11
C ILE A 549 -13.89 23.86 30.31
N ASP A 550 -13.42 24.84 29.54
CA ASP A 550 -12.04 25.28 29.57
C ASP A 550 -11.88 26.82 29.64
N ALA A 551 -10.64 27.31 29.53
CA ALA A 551 -10.38 28.74 29.64
C ALA A 551 -11.00 29.56 28.49
N THR A 552 -11.35 28.91 27.38
CA THR A 552 -12.07 29.48 26.23
C THR A 552 -13.49 29.84 26.63
N ASP A 553 -14.18 28.97 27.35
CA ASP A 553 -15.53 29.24 27.84
C ASP A 553 -15.58 30.37 28.84
N ALA A 554 -14.59 30.41 29.73
CA ALA A 554 -14.45 31.54 30.63
C ALA A 554 -14.21 32.84 29.86
N LEU A 555 -13.40 32.84 28.81
CA LEU A 555 -13.17 34.02 27.98
C LEU A 555 -14.45 34.45 27.23
N LEU A 556 -15.24 33.49 26.76
CA LEU A 556 -16.53 33.74 26.12
C LEU A 556 -17.56 34.30 27.11
N ALA A 557 -17.65 33.73 28.32
CA ALA A 557 -18.45 34.28 29.42
C ALA A 557 -17.99 35.69 29.80
N MET A 558 -16.68 35.97 29.87
CA MET A 558 -16.16 37.34 30.09
C MET A 558 -16.62 38.26 28.97
N ARG A 559 -16.59 37.79 27.71
CA ARG A 559 -16.99 38.60 26.57
C ARG A 559 -18.48 38.89 26.57
N LEU A 560 -19.31 37.93 26.95
CA LEU A 560 -20.76 38.10 27.13
C LEU A 560 -21.05 39.07 28.29
N ALA A 561 -20.35 38.92 29.41
CA ALA A 561 -20.47 39.77 30.59
C ALA A 561 -20.03 41.23 30.34
N ILE A 562 -18.92 41.44 29.61
CA ILE A 562 -18.38 42.77 29.29
C ILE A 562 -19.25 43.48 28.25
N ARG A 563 -19.87 42.73 27.33
CA ARG A 563 -20.83 43.31 26.39
C ARG A 563 -22.07 43.86 27.08
N GLY A 564 -22.30 43.48 28.34
CA GLY A 564 -23.40 43.98 29.16
C GLY A 564 -24.76 43.47 28.65
N ARG A 565 -25.68 43.34 29.61
CA ARG A 565 -27.14 43.14 29.46
C ARG A 565 -27.72 43.40 28.06
N LEU A 566 -28.66 42.53 27.66
CA LEU A 566 -29.72 42.85 26.68
C LEU A 566 -30.20 44.30 26.77
#